data_AF-A0A9X3SXV0-F1
#
_entry.id   AF-A0A9X3SXV0-F1
#
_cell.length_a   1.000
_cell.length_b   1.000
_cell.length_c   1.000
_cell.angle_alpha   90.00
_cell.angle_beta   90.00
_cell.angle_gamma   90.00
#
_symmetry.space_group_name_H-M   'P 1'
#
loop_
_entity.id
_entity.type
_entity.pdbx_description
1 polymer ?
#
loop_
_entity_poly.entity_id
_entity_poly.type
_entity_poly.pdbx_seq_one_letter_code
_entity_poly.pdbx_strand_id
1 'polypeptide(L)'
;MGGIVAAFFVVSFFFGEMGLPKYLNMVKYARQLESDIQEIQRTSVELRTEIDRLEHDPRRIEELARERLGLVRKGETVYHFLEGPDAASTDE
;
A
#
# COMPACT_ATOMS: atom_id res chain seq x y z
N MET A 1 -58.09 -6.05 -20.77
CA MET A 1 -56.94 -5.18 -21.10
C MET A 1 -56.43 -4.38 -19.91
N GLY A 2 -57.25 -3.63 -19.16
CA GLY A 2 -56.78 -2.78 -18.05
C GLY A 2 -56.04 -3.50 -16.90
N GLY A 3 -56.48 -4.70 -16.51
CA GLY A 3 -55.81 -5.46 -15.44
C GLY A 3 -54.40 -5.93 -15.78
N ILE A 4 -54.15 -6.26 -17.06
CA ILE A 4 -52.82 -6.66 -17.54
C ILE A 4 -51.87 -5.46 -17.54
N VAL A 5 -52.37 -4.29 -17.93
CA VAL A 5 -51.61 -3.04 -17.91
C VAL A 5 -51.26 -2.66 -16.47
N ALA A 6 -52.21 -2.76 -15.54
CA ALA A 6 -51.96 -2.50 -14.12
C ALA A 6 -50.93 -3.48 -13.52
N ALA A 7 -51.03 -4.77 -13.84
CA ALA A 7 -50.07 -5.78 -13.40
C ALA A 7 -48.66 -5.49 -13.96
N PHE A 8 -48.56 -5.07 -15.23
CA PHE A 8 -47.30 -4.69 -15.84
C PHE A 8 -46.66 -3.48 -15.13
N PHE A 9 -47.45 -2.46 -14.78
CA PHE A 9 -46.96 -1.31 -14.01
C PHE A 9 -46.49 -1.70 -12.62
N VAL A 10 -47.19 -2.60 -11.92
CA VAL A 10 -46.77 -3.09 -10.60
C VAL A 10 -45.44 -3.83 -10.71
N VAL A 11 -45.31 -4.78 -11.64
CA VAL A 11 -44.06 -5.52 -11.83
C VAL A 11 -42.93 -4.57 -12.22
N SER A 12 -43.16 -3.66 -13.16
CA SER A 12 -42.18 -2.66 -13.59
C SER A 12 -41.77 -1.71 -12.45
N PHE A 13 -42.69 -1.36 -11.55
CA PHE A 13 -42.38 -0.53 -10.38
C PHE A 13 -41.48 -1.27 -9.38
N PHE A 14 -41.72 -2.57 -9.14
CA PHE A 14 -40.91 -3.37 -8.22
C PHE A 14 -39.59 -3.87 -8.83
N PHE A 15 -39.53 -4.04 -10.16
CA PHE A 15 -38.36 -4.52 -10.90
C PHE A 15 -37.62 -3.41 -11.67
N GLY A 16 -38.08 -2.17 -11.60
CA GLY A 16 -37.44 -1.01 -12.25
C GLY A 16 -36.12 -0.63 -11.60
N GLU A 17 -35.49 0.44 -12.12
CA GLU A 17 -34.14 0.89 -11.75
C GLU A 17 -33.92 1.22 -10.25
N MET A 18 -35.00 1.42 -9.49
CA MET A 18 -34.98 1.60 -8.02
C MET A 18 -35.54 0.42 -7.22
N GLY A 19 -35.73 -0.74 -7.86
CA GLY A 19 -36.36 -1.91 -7.28
C GLY A 19 -35.46 -2.73 -6.35
N LEU A 20 -36.03 -3.85 -5.88
CA LEU A 20 -35.37 -4.86 -5.03
C LEU A 20 -33.97 -5.29 -5.48
N PRO A 21 -33.65 -5.44 -6.78
CA PRO A 21 -32.31 -5.84 -7.23
C PRO A 21 -31.22 -4.86 -6.82
N LYS A 22 -31.52 -3.55 -6.81
CA LYS A 22 -30.58 -2.51 -6.41
C LYS A 22 -30.22 -2.63 -4.93
N TYR A 23 -31.22 -2.86 -4.08
CA TYR A 23 -31.00 -3.07 -2.65
C TYR A 23 -30.14 -4.31 -2.40
N LEU A 24 -30.44 -5.43 -3.06
CA LEU A 24 -29.64 -6.65 -2.94
C LEU A 24 -28.19 -6.46 -3.40
N ASN A 25 -27.98 -5.73 -4.49
CA ASN A 25 -26.64 -5.38 -4.93
C ASN A 25 -25.95 -4.51 -3.89
N MET A 26 -26.62 -3.51 -3.33
CA MET A 26 -26.03 -2.63 -2.31
C MET A 26 -25.63 -3.40 -1.04
N VAL A 27 -26.44 -4.37 -0.61
CA VAL A 27 -26.10 -5.27 0.51
C VAL A 27 -24.88 -6.14 0.17
N LYS A 28 -24.80 -6.67 -1.06
CA LYS A 28 -23.61 -7.42 -1.51
C LYS A 28 -22.36 -6.55 -1.53
N TYR A 29 -22.46 -5.33 -2.06
CA TYR A 29 -21.36 -4.36 -2.08
C TYR A 29 -20.90 -4.00 -0.67
N ALA A 30 -21.82 -3.77 0.27
CA ALA A 30 -21.47 -3.49 1.65
C ALA A 30 -20.72 -4.67 2.29
N ARG A 31 -21.16 -5.91 2.05
CA ARG A 31 -20.46 -7.11 2.54
C ARG A 31 -19.08 -7.28 1.93
N GLN A 32 -18.94 -7.00 0.64
CA GLN A 32 -17.63 -7.04 -0.01
C GLN A 32 -16.68 -6.03 0.62
N LEU A 33 -17.15 -4.79 0.79
CA LEU A 33 -16.33 -3.73 1.37
C LEU A 33 -15.90 -4.05 2.82
N GLU A 34 -16.80 -4.64 3.61
CA GLU A 34 -16.47 -5.13 4.95
C GLU A 34 -15.35 -6.19 4.92
N SER A 35 -15.43 -7.14 3.98
CA SER A 35 -14.40 -8.16 3.78
C SER A 35 -13.06 -7.54 3.37
N ASP A 36 -13.08 -6.58 2.45
CA ASP A 36 -11.87 -5.90 1.98
C ASP A 36 -11.20 -5.12 3.13
N ILE A 37 -11.99 -4.46 3.98
CA ILE A 37 -11.49 -3.76 5.17
C ILE A 37 -10.79 -4.74 6.12
N GLN A 38 -11.41 -5.91 6.37
CA GLN A 38 -10.82 -6.92 7.25
C GLN A 38 -9.50 -7.47 6.70
N GLU A 39 -9.43 -7.71 5.38
CA GLU A 39 -8.21 -8.17 4.72
C GLU A 39 -7.09 -7.14 4.78
N ILE A 40 -7.39 -5.87 4.53
CA ILE A 40 -6.42 -4.78 4.62
C ILE A 40 -5.91 -4.62 6.06
N GLN A 41 -6.80 -4.67 7.05
CA GLN A 41 -6.43 -4.57 8.46
C GLN A 41 -5.51 -5.71 8.87
N ARG A 42 -5.84 -6.94 8.47
CA ARG A 42 -5.00 -8.11 8.73
C ARG A 42 -3.61 -7.96 8.11
N THR A 43 -3.55 -7.58 6.84
CA THR A 43 -2.28 -7.34 6.14
C THR A 43 -1.47 -6.24 6.82
N SER A 44 -2.12 -5.16 7.29
CA SER A 44 -1.44 -4.09 8.01
C SER A 44 -0.82 -4.57 9.33
N VAL A 45 -1.51 -5.41 10.09
CA VAL A 45 -0.99 -5.99 11.33
C VAL A 45 0.19 -6.92 11.05
N GLU A 46 0.08 -7.76 10.01
CA GLU A 46 1.15 -8.67 9.60
C GLU A 46 2.41 -7.88 9.19
N LEU A 47 2.26 -6.86 8.34
CA LEU A 47 3.38 -6.00 7.91
C LEU A 47 4.01 -5.23 9.06
N ARG A 48 3.21 -4.71 9.99
CA ARG A 48 3.74 -4.03 11.20
C ARG A 48 4.55 -4.99 12.06
N THR A 49 4.05 -6.21 12.24
CA THR A 49 4.78 -7.24 12.99
C THR A 49 6.08 -7.63 12.30
N GLU A 50 6.10 -7.66 10.96
CA GLU A 50 7.30 -7.91 10.18
C GLU A 50 8.31 -6.76 10.29
N ILE A 51 7.86 -5.50 10.18
CA ILE A 51 8.68 -4.31 10.41
C ILE A 51 9.27 -4.36 11.80
N ASP A 52 8.46 -4.60 12.84
CA ASP A 52 8.94 -4.70 14.21
C ASP A 52 10.04 -5.75 14.29
N ARG A 53 9.83 -6.96 13.78
CA ARG A 53 10.86 -8.02 13.78
C ARG A 53 12.15 -7.61 13.07
N LEU A 54 12.05 -6.91 11.94
CA LEU A 54 13.21 -6.42 11.19
C LEU A 54 13.92 -5.27 11.92
N GLU A 55 13.18 -4.40 12.58
CA GLU A 55 13.70 -3.26 13.34
C GLU A 55 14.44 -3.70 14.61
N HIS A 56 14.10 -4.87 15.17
CA HIS A 56 14.83 -5.44 16.31
C HIS A 56 16.24 -5.98 15.96
N ASP A 57 16.68 -5.95 14.69
CA ASP A 57 18.10 -5.97 14.31
C ASP A 57 18.53 -4.65 13.63
N PRO A 58 18.56 -3.55 14.40
CA PRO A 58 18.82 -2.22 13.87
C PRO A 58 20.26 -2.07 13.35
N ARG A 59 21.19 -2.92 13.79
CA ARG A 59 22.58 -2.93 13.30
C ARG A 59 22.62 -3.31 11.84
N ARG A 60 21.83 -4.31 11.42
CA ARG A 60 21.83 -4.72 10.02
C ARG A 60 21.19 -3.67 9.10
N ILE A 61 20.17 -2.97 9.58
CA ILE A 61 19.55 -1.84 8.87
C ILE A 61 20.54 -0.68 8.74
N GLU A 62 21.24 -0.34 9.83
CA GLU A 62 22.27 0.71 9.85
C GLU A 62 23.44 0.37 8.91
N GLU A 63 23.91 -0.87 8.94
CA GLU A 63 24.95 -1.36 8.01
C GLU A 63 24.51 -1.19 6.56
N LEU A 64 23.28 -1.61 6.22
CA LEU A 64 22.75 -1.49 4.86
C LEU A 64 22.59 -0.02 4.43
N ALA A 65 22.14 0.85 5.33
CA ALA A 65 21.98 2.28 5.10
C ALA A 65 23.34 2.96 4.85
N ARG A 66 24.38 2.58 5.59
CA ARG A 66 25.75 3.09 5.41
C ARG A 66 26.38 2.56 4.12
N GLU A 67 26.26 1.25 3.86
CA GLU A 67 26.90 0.61 2.71
C GLU A 67 26.25 0.97 1.37
N ARG A 68 24.91 0.96 1.29
CA ARG A 68 24.19 1.13 0.01
C ARG A 68 23.77 2.56 -0.27
N LEU A 69 23.44 3.31 0.77
CA LEU A 69 22.91 4.67 0.63
C LEU A 69 23.94 5.73 1.07
N GLY A 70 25.10 5.32 1.61
CA GLY A 70 26.13 6.25 2.09
C GLY A 70 25.62 7.14 3.23
N LEU A 71 24.56 6.72 3.93
CA LEU A 71 23.94 7.55 4.96
C LEU A 71 24.86 7.64 6.18
N VAL A 72 25.06 8.87 6.65
CA VAL A 72 25.88 9.20 7.82
C VAL A 72 25.03 9.95 8.85
N ARG A 73 25.29 9.69 10.14
CA ARG A 73 24.52 10.33 11.20
C ARG A 73 24.95 11.78 11.39
N LYS A 74 24.02 12.64 11.81
CA LYS A 74 24.31 14.03 12.15
C LYS A 74 25.38 14.10 13.25
N GLY A 75 26.55 14.65 12.95
CA GLY A 75 27.70 14.75 13.87
C GLY A 75 28.85 13.78 13.59
N GLU A 76 28.73 12.90 12.59
CA GLU A 76 29.83 12.05 12.12
C GLU A 76 30.69 12.76 11.06
N THR A 77 32.00 12.51 11.07
CA THR A 77 32.95 13.07 10.11
C THR A 77 33.16 12.10 8.95
N VAL A 78 32.88 12.54 7.72
CA VAL A 78 33.15 11.76 6.49
C VAL A 78 34.55 12.06 5.98
N TYR A 79 35.36 11.02 5.76
CA TYR A 79 36.65 11.15 5.10
C TYR A 79 36.49 10.89 3.60
N HIS A 80 36.71 11.91 2.78
CA HIS A 80 36.87 11.74 1.35
C HIS A 80 38.35 11.66 1.02
N PHE A 81 38.79 10.48 0.57
CA PHE A 81 40.14 10.33 0.04
C PHE A 81 40.16 10.91 -1.38
N LEU A 82 40.78 12.08 -1.53
CA LEU A 82 41.09 12.62 -2.85
C LEU A 82 42.31 11.84 -3.35
N GLU A 83 42.13 11.01 -4.38
CA GLU A 83 43.27 10.58 -5.19
C GLU A 83 43.80 11.83 -5.91
N GLY A 84 44.82 12.45 -5.32
CA GLY A 84 45.47 13.60 -5.92
C GLY A 84 46.16 13.19 -7.23
N PRO A 85 46.12 14.02 -8.28
CA PRO A 85 47.05 13.86 -9.39
C PRO A 85 48.47 14.13 -8.85
N ASP A 86 49.45 13.51 -9.50
CA ASP A 86 50.89 13.74 -9.34
C ASP A 86 51.65 12.78 -8.42
N ALA A 87 51.84 11.56 -8.94
CA ALA A 87 53.13 10.86 -8.86
C ALA A 87 53.67 10.55 -10.28
N ALA A 88 53.35 11.41 -11.27
CA ALA A 88 53.76 11.27 -12.67
C ALA A 88 54.48 12.51 -13.23
N SER A 89 55.25 13.19 -12.38
CA SER A 89 56.23 14.19 -12.80
C SER A 89 57.49 14.07 -11.93
N THR A 90 58.23 12.98 -12.14
CA THR A 90 59.68 13.02 -11.92
C THR A 90 60.30 13.26 -13.29
N ASP A 91 60.67 14.52 -13.52
CA ASP A 91 61.65 14.90 -14.52
C ASP A 91 62.93 14.06 -14.32
N GLU A 92 63.30 13.29 -15.34
CA GLU A 92 64.70 13.01 -15.72
C GLU A 92 64.83 13.15 -17.24
#